data_AF-T1FG74-F1
#
_entry.id   AF-T1FG74-F1
#
_cell.length_a   1.000
_cell.length_b   1.000
_cell.length_c   1.000
_cell.angle_alpha   90.00
_cell.angle_beta   90.00
_cell.angle_gamma   90.00
#
_symmetry.space_group_name_H-M   'P 1'
#
loop_
_entity.id
_entity.type
_entity.pdbx_description
1 polymer ?
#
loop_
_entity_poly.entity_id
_entity_poly.type
_entity_poly.pdbx_seq_one_letter_code
_entity_poly.pdbx_strand_id
1 'polypeptide(L)'
;MALYVDSFQPLLKIISDEISIKHNIVLKGLALFGLFYVTKKSAQLGYELISSFKTYAVSRIFKKSLKESGDWAVVIICDELGSEFAYLLAEQEINLILIDHHPRIHELQITLENRFKIKCEKILFSTSDVQLAAHDLVVHSMGKNCCALG
;
A
#
# COMPACT_ATOMS: atom_id res chain seq x y z
N MET A 1 -72.66 -18.94 43.31
CA MET A 1 -72.12 -17.86 42.45
C MET A 1 -71.39 -16.89 43.35
N ALA A 2 -70.06 -16.95 43.40
CA ALA A 2 -69.26 -16.03 44.19
C ALA A 2 -68.92 -14.80 43.33
N LEU A 3 -69.47 -13.64 43.71
CA LEU A 3 -69.11 -12.34 43.16
C LEU A 3 -67.72 -11.97 43.72
N TYR A 4 -66.68 -12.40 43.01
CA TYR A 4 -65.31 -12.01 43.32
C TYR A 4 -65.11 -10.56 42.86
N VAL A 5 -64.68 -9.74 43.82
CA VAL A 5 -64.78 -8.29 43.80
C VAL A 5 -63.74 -7.67 42.85
N ASP A 6 -64.20 -6.98 41.82
CA ASP A 6 -63.42 -6.16 40.86
C ASP A 6 -62.76 -4.89 41.46
N SER A 7 -62.80 -4.69 42.78
CA SER A 7 -62.26 -3.47 43.42
C SER A 7 -60.75 -3.26 43.25
N PHE A 8 -60.00 -4.29 42.89
CA PHE A 8 -58.55 -4.18 42.68
C PHE A 8 -58.14 -3.86 41.23
N GLN A 9 -59.06 -3.95 40.26
CA GLN A 9 -58.79 -3.60 38.86
C GLN A 9 -58.29 -2.15 38.66
N PRO A 10 -58.89 -1.11 39.28
CA PRO A 10 -58.38 0.25 39.11
C PRO A 10 -57.00 0.45 39.75
N LEU A 11 -56.72 -0.23 40.87
CA LEU A 11 -55.42 -0.16 41.54
C LEU A 11 -54.32 -0.84 40.71
N LEU A 12 -54.61 -2.00 40.13
CA LEU A 12 -53.66 -2.71 39.25
C LEU A 12 -53.32 -1.90 38.00
N LYS A 13 -54.28 -1.17 37.43
CA LYS A 13 -54.04 -0.31 36.26
C LYS A 13 -53.10 0.85 36.58
N ILE A 14 -53.29 1.52 37.72
CA ILE A 14 -52.43 2.63 38.17
C ILE A 14 -51.00 2.13 38.42
N ILE A 15 -50.85 0.98 39.09
CA ILE A 15 -49.53 0.40 39.39
C ILE A 15 -48.82 -0.04 38.10
N SER A 16 -49.55 -0.65 37.15
CA SER A 16 -49.02 -1.06 35.85
C SER A 16 -48.51 0.13 35.03
N ASP A 17 -49.25 1.23 35.01
CA ASP A 17 -48.85 2.45 34.28
C ASP A 17 -47.60 3.09 34.90
N GLU A 18 -47.49 3.14 36.24
CA GLU A 18 -46.28 3.65 36.92
C GLU A 18 -45.04 2.79 36.62
N ILE A 19 -45.18 1.46 36.60
CA ILE A 19 -44.08 0.54 36.29
C ILE A 19 -43.64 0.72 34.83
N SER A 20 -44.60 0.89 33.91
CA SER A 20 -44.33 1.10 32.48
C SER A 20 -43.54 2.41 32.23
N ILE A 21 -43.89 3.49 32.92
CA ILE A 21 -43.18 4.78 32.78
C ILE A 21 -41.72 4.67 33.23
N LYS A 22 -41.45 4.02 34.38
CA LYS A 22 -40.07 3.84 34.89
C LYS A 22 -39.25 2.94 33.98
N HIS A 23 -39.85 1.85 33.47
CA HIS A 23 -39.17 0.94 32.55
C HIS A 23 -38.73 1.65 31.26
N ASN A 24 -39.59 2.51 30.70
CA ASN A 24 -39.27 3.27 29.49
C ASN A 24 -38.12 4.28 29.69
N ILE A 25 -37.97 4.86 30.87
CA ILE A 25 -36.85 5.77 31.19
C ILE A 25 -35.53 4.98 31.28
N VAL A 26 -35.53 3.85 31.98
CA VAL A 26 -34.33 2.99 32.09
C VAL A 26 -33.94 2.43 30.72
N LEU A 27 -34.92 1.98 29.93
CA LEU A 27 -34.69 1.45 28.59
C LEU A 27 -34.09 2.51 27.65
N LYS A 28 -34.61 3.75 27.69
CA LYS A 28 -34.05 4.88 26.92
C LYS A 28 -32.62 5.20 27.35
N GLY A 29 -32.34 5.18 28.65
CA GLY A 29 -30.98 5.37 29.17
C GLY A 29 -30.02 4.29 28.66
N LEU A 30 -30.42 3.02 28.75
CA LEU A 30 -29.62 1.89 28.28
C LEU A 30 -29.36 1.95 26.77
N ALA A 31 -30.38 2.32 26.00
CA ALA A 31 -30.26 2.48 24.55
C ALA A 31 -29.28 3.62 24.19
N LEU A 32 -29.30 4.73 24.92
CA LEU A 32 -28.39 5.86 24.70
C LEU A 32 -26.94 5.47 25.00
N PHE A 33 -26.71 4.74 26.10
CA PHE A 33 -25.40 4.18 26.43
C PHE A 33 -24.91 3.17 25.40
N GLY A 34 -25.81 2.30 24.93
CA GLY A 34 -25.51 1.34 23.86
C GLY A 34 -25.10 2.04 22.57
N LEU A 35 -25.84 3.07 22.15
CA LEU A 35 -25.52 3.87 20.97
C LEU A 35 -24.14 4.52 21.11
N PHE A 36 -23.88 5.19 22.25
CA PHE A 36 -22.60 5.84 22.51
C PHE A 36 -21.41 4.85 22.46
N TYR A 37 -21.58 3.67 23.06
CA TYR A 37 -20.55 2.62 23.05
C TYR A 37 -20.30 2.08 21.63
N VAL A 38 -21.36 1.81 20.88
CA VAL A 38 -21.28 1.29 19.51
C VAL A 38 -20.60 2.32 18.59
N THR A 39 -20.95 3.61 18.68
CA THR A 39 -20.29 4.66 17.88
C THR A 39 -18.80 4.77 18.18
N LYS A 40 -18.41 4.67 19.46
CA LYS A 40 -17.00 4.71 19.85
C LYS A 40 -16.23 3.51 19.28
N LYS A 41 -16.80 2.31 19.38
CA LYS A 41 -16.17 1.09 18.87
C LYS A 41 -16.13 1.03 17.34
N SER A 42 -17.18 1.49 16.66
CA SER A 42 -17.23 1.54 15.20
C SER A 42 -16.24 2.56 14.64
N ALA A 43 -16.05 3.70 15.29
CA ALA A 43 -15.05 4.68 14.89
C ALA A 43 -13.61 4.12 14.98
N GLN A 44 -13.30 3.39 16.05
CA GLN A 44 -11.99 2.75 16.21
C GLN A 44 -11.73 1.70 15.12
N LEU A 45 -12.68 0.79 14.90
CA LEU A 45 -12.56 -0.24 13.85
C LEU A 45 -12.52 0.38 12.45
N GLY A 46 -13.30 1.44 12.21
CA GLY A 46 -13.29 2.19 10.97
C GLY A 46 -11.92 2.80 10.68
N TYR A 47 -11.25 3.35 11.68
CA TYR A 47 -9.91 3.92 11.52
C TYR A 47 -8.87 2.85 11.14
N GLU A 48 -8.89 1.71 11.83
CA GLU A 48 -7.99 0.59 11.54
C GLU A 48 -8.23 0.03 10.12
N LEU A 49 -9.49 -0.11 9.70
CA LEU A 49 -9.85 -0.51 8.35
C LEU A 49 -9.39 0.49 7.30
N ILE A 50 -9.56 1.80 7.53
CA ILE A 50 -9.12 2.85 6.60
C ILE A 50 -7.60 2.85 6.46
N SER A 51 -6.85 2.68 7.56
CA SER A 51 -5.39 2.60 7.51
C SER A 51 -4.88 1.36 6.74
N SER A 52 -5.55 0.21 6.95
CA SER A 52 -5.25 -1.03 6.24
C SER A 52 -5.59 -0.91 4.75
N PHE A 53 -6.75 -0.34 4.46
CA PHE A 53 -7.19 -0.09 3.10
C PHE A 53 -6.30 0.91 2.40
N LYS A 54 -5.86 1.98 3.08
CA LYS A 54 -4.90 2.94 2.51
C LYS A 54 -3.61 2.22 2.13
N THR A 55 -3.09 1.33 2.96
CA THR A 55 -1.85 0.61 2.64
C THR A 55 -2.00 -0.30 1.40
N TYR A 56 -3.13 -1.00 1.28
CA TYR A 56 -3.40 -1.90 0.15
C TYR A 56 -3.82 -1.15 -1.13
N ALA A 57 -4.68 -0.14 -1.01
CA ALA A 57 -5.16 0.66 -2.13
C ALA A 57 -4.08 1.61 -2.64
N VAL A 58 -3.29 2.25 -1.77
CA VAL A 58 -2.18 3.11 -2.21
C VAL A 58 -1.12 2.30 -2.92
N SER A 59 -0.72 1.12 -2.42
CA SER A 59 0.27 0.28 -3.13
C SER A 59 -0.22 -0.20 -4.51
N ARG A 60 -1.53 -0.37 -4.69
CA ARG A 60 -2.10 -0.82 -5.96
C ARG A 60 -2.40 0.30 -6.96
N ILE A 61 -2.80 1.48 -6.47
CA ILE A 61 -3.18 2.64 -7.30
C ILE A 61 -1.97 3.54 -7.57
N PHE A 62 -1.08 3.71 -6.59
CA PHE A 62 0.22 4.35 -6.78
C PHE A 62 1.27 3.28 -7.05
N LYS A 63 1.30 2.77 -8.28
CA LYS A 63 2.57 2.29 -8.83
C LYS A 63 3.51 3.48 -8.75
N LYS A 64 4.41 3.51 -7.75
CA LYS A 64 5.40 4.58 -7.62
C LYS A 64 6.04 4.74 -8.99
N SER A 65 5.84 5.89 -9.61
CA SER A 65 6.47 6.22 -10.87
C SER A 65 7.97 6.23 -10.58
N LEU A 66 8.69 5.23 -11.08
CA LEU A 66 10.13 5.12 -10.88
C LEU A 66 10.89 6.32 -11.46
N LYS A 67 10.21 7.19 -12.25
CA LYS A 67 10.69 8.53 -12.64
C LYS A 67 11.11 9.39 -11.44
N GLU A 68 10.52 9.23 -10.25
CA GLU A 68 10.95 9.99 -9.06
C GLU A 68 12.22 9.43 -8.40
N SER A 69 12.61 8.19 -8.73
CA SER A 69 13.70 7.47 -8.05
C SER A 69 15.06 7.54 -8.78
N GLY A 70 15.11 8.15 -9.97
CA GLY A 70 16.34 8.39 -10.73
C GLY A 70 16.15 8.11 -12.22
N ASP A 71 16.91 8.84 -13.05
CA ASP A 71 16.84 8.71 -14.51
C ASP A 71 17.51 7.45 -15.05
N TRP A 72 18.34 6.77 -14.24
CA TRP A 72 19.17 5.64 -14.66
C TRP A 72 19.05 4.45 -13.71
N ALA A 73 18.86 3.26 -14.27
CA ALA A 73 18.88 2.00 -13.54
C ALA A 73 19.98 1.07 -14.09
N VAL A 74 20.68 0.37 -13.19
CA VAL A 74 21.71 -0.60 -13.55
C VAL A 74 21.10 -2.00 -13.50
N VAL A 75 21.24 -2.76 -14.59
CA VAL A 75 20.74 -4.13 -14.72
C VAL A 75 21.91 -5.05 -15.06
N ILE A 76 22.16 -6.02 -14.19
CA ILE A 76 23.12 -7.09 -14.43
C ILE A 76 22.36 -8.23 -15.11
N ILE A 77 22.69 -8.49 -16.37
CA ILE A 77 22.12 -9.57 -17.17
C ILE A 77 23.04 -10.77 -17.02
N CYS A 78 22.62 -11.73 -16.20
CA CYS A 78 23.31 -13.02 -16.09
C CYS A 78 22.65 -14.08 -16.99
N ASP A 79 21.32 -14.00 -17.15
CA ASP A 79 20.48 -14.99 -17.83
C ASP A 79 19.34 -14.30 -18.60
N GLU A 80 18.49 -15.10 -19.26
CA GLU A 80 17.29 -14.64 -19.99
C GLU A 80 16.34 -13.80 -19.12
N LEU A 81 16.23 -14.10 -17.81
CA LEU A 81 15.42 -13.32 -16.87
C LEU A 81 15.90 -11.87 -16.71
N GLY A 82 17.22 -11.64 -16.81
CA GLY A 82 17.79 -10.30 -16.76
C GLY A 82 17.35 -9.45 -17.96
N SER A 83 17.18 -10.08 -19.12
CA SER A 83 16.67 -9.42 -20.31
C SER A 83 15.21 -8.99 -20.13
N GLU A 84 14.34 -9.86 -19.61
CA GLU A 84 12.94 -9.52 -19.32
C GLU A 84 12.82 -8.40 -18.29
N PHE A 85 13.68 -8.41 -17.28
CA PHE A 85 13.70 -7.34 -16.28
C PHE A 85 14.12 -6.00 -16.90
N ALA A 86 15.09 -5.99 -17.82
CA ALA A 86 15.44 -4.79 -18.58
C ALA A 86 14.27 -4.28 -19.44
N TYR A 87 13.48 -5.18 -20.05
CA TYR A 87 12.25 -4.80 -20.77
C TYR A 87 11.22 -4.13 -19.87
N LEU A 88 10.98 -4.67 -18.66
CA LEU A 88 10.03 -4.09 -17.71
C LEU A 88 10.46 -2.69 -17.24
N LEU A 89 11.75 -2.44 -17.07
CA LEU A 89 12.26 -1.11 -16.72
C LEU A 89 12.21 -0.15 -17.91
N ALA A 90 12.44 -0.65 -19.13
CA ALA A 90 12.33 0.14 -20.35
C ALA A 90 10.88 0.54 -20.65
N GLU A 91 9.89 -0.31 -20.35
CA GLU A 91 8.47 0.03 -20.42
C GLU A 91 8.09 1.22 -19.53
N GLN A 92 8.88 1.48 -18.49
CA GLN A 92 8.70 2.61 -17.58
C GLN A 92 9.50 3.86 -18.00
N GLU A 93 10.10 3.84 -19.19
CA GLU A 93 10.90 4.93 -19.77
C GLU A 93 12.14 5.31 -18.95
N ILE A 94 12.75 4.34 -18.25
CA ILE A 94 13.95 4.54 -17.43
C ILE A 94 15.20 4.29 -18.30
N ASN A 95 16.24 5.13 -18.20
CA ASN A 95 17.51 4.87 -18.90
C ASN A 95 18.25 3.71 -18.24
N LEU A 96 18.96 2.90 -19.02
CA LEU A 96 19.52 1.65 -18.52
C LEU A 96 21.03 1.59 -18.69
N ILE A 97 21.71 1.06 -17.68
CA ILE A 97 23.09 0.59 -17.78
C ILE A 97 23.04 -0.93 -17.73
N LEU A 98 23.32 -1.56 -18.86
CA LEU A 98 23.30 -3.00 -19.03
C LEU A 98 24.71 -3.55 -18.76
N ILE A 99 24.81 -4.52 -17.86
CA ILE A 99 26.07 -5.20 -17.55
C ILE A 99 25.91 -6.67 -17.89
N ASP A 100 26.74 -7.19 -18.79
CA ASP A 100 26.74 -8.61 -19.18
C ASP A 100 28.17 -9.03 -19.55
N HIS A 101 28.42 -10.33 -19.48
CA HIS A 101 29.63 -10.98 -19.97
C HIS A 101 29.51 -11.38 -21.45
N HIS A 102 28.29 -11.52 -21.98
CA HIS A 102 28.08 -11.96 -23.35
C HIS A 102 27.96 -10.77 -24.33
N PRO A 103 28.57 -10.83 -25.53
CA PRO A 103 28.41 -9.79 -26.57
C PRO A 103 26.97 -9.61 -27.10
N ARG A 104 26.01 -10.46 -26.69
CA ARG A 104 24.60 -10.39 -27.10
C ARG A 104 23.91 -9.14 -26.53
N ILE A 105 24.48 -8.55 -25.48
CA ILE A 105 24.01 -7.30 -24.88
C ILE A 105 23.86 -6.16 -25.90
N HIS A 106 24.65 -6.17 -26.98
CA HIS A 106 24.57 -5.12 -28.00
C HIS A 106 23.26 -5.18 -28.81
N GLU A 107 22.79 -6.38 -29.16
CA GLU A 107 21.52 -6.56 -29.87
C GLU A 107 20.35 -6.16 -28.97
N LEU A 108 20.44 -6.50 -27.68
CA LEU A 108 19.46 -6.12 -26.68
C LEU A 108 19.42 -4.60 -26.48
N GLN A 109 20.57 -3.93 -26.40
CA GLN A 109 20.68 -2.47 -26.33
C GLN A 109 19.94 -1.80 -27.50
N ILE A 110 20.26 -2.20 -28.73
CA ILE A 110 19.65 -1.65 -29.94
C ILE A 110 18.13 -1.85 -29.92
N THR A 111 17.69 -3.03 -29.48
CA THR A 111 16.26 -3.35 -29.39
C THR A 111 15.55 -2.46 -28.38
N LEU A 112 16.14 -2.24 -27.21
CA LEU A 112 15.57 -1.39 -26.15
C LEU A 112 15.55 0.09 -26.55
N GLU A 113 16.64 0.61 -27.12
CA GLU A 113 16.73 2.00 -27.58
C GLU A 113 15.71 2.29 -28.69
N ASN A 114 15.58 1.38 -29.67
CA ASN A 114 14.63 1.56 -30.77
C ASN A 114 13.17 1.43 -30.32
N ARG A 115 12.88 0.50 -29.41
CA ARG A 115 11.50 0.20 -29.00
C ARG A 115 10.95 1.20 -27.99
N PHE A 116 11.75 1.62 -27.02
CA PHE A 116 11.30 2.43 -25.89
C PHE A 116 11.85 3.86 -25.89
N LYS A 117 12.72 4.22 -26.85
CA LYS A 117 13.35 5.57 -26.95
C LYS A 117 14.11 6.00 -25.70
N ILE A 118 14.65 5.04 -24.95
CA ILE A 118 15.48 5.26 -23.76
C ILE A 118 16.97 5.28 -24.15
N LYS A 119 17.83 5.89 -23.33
CA LYS A 119 19.28 5.78 -23.48
C LYS A 119 19.77 4.50 -22.80
N CYS A 120 20.60 3.72 -23.49
CA CYS A 120 21.22 2.53 -22.92
C CYS A 120 22.74 2.65 -22.98
N GLU A 121 23.41 2.37 -21.88
CA GLU A 121 24.87 2.21 -21.82
C GLU A 121 25.20 0.74 -21.57
N LYS A 122 26.17 0.18 -22.29
CA LYS A 122 26.59 -1.22 -22.11
C LYS A 122 27.96 -1.29 -21.47
N ILE A 123 28.10 -2.18 -20.50
CA ILE A 123 29.38 -2.52 -19.88
C ILE A 123 29.58 -4.01 -20.08
N LEU A 124 30.60 -4.38 -20.87
CA LEU A 124 30.98 -5.77 -21.06
C LEU A 124 31.97 -6.16 -19.97
N PHE A 125 31.65 -7.17 -19.19
CA PHE A 125 32.52 -7.65 -18.12
C PHE A 125 33.18 -8.98 -18.49
N SER A 126 34.51 -9.01 -18.54
CA SER A 126 35.26 -10.25 -18.75
C SER A 126 35.56 -10.90 -17.40
N THR A 127 35.30 -12.20 -17.27
CA THR A 127 35.53 -12.97 -16.03
C THR A 127 37.01 -13.00 -15.59
N SER A 128 37.93 -12.55 -16.43
CA SER A 128 39.34 -12.30 -16.08
C SER A 128 39.56 -11.12 -15.13
N ASP A 129 38.57 -10.22 -14.98
CA ASP A 129 38.72 -8.95 -14.24
C ASP A 129 38.10 -9.01 -12.83
N VAL A 130 37.56 -10.17 -12.43
CA VAL A 130 36.84 -10.41 -11.16
C VAL A 130 37.68 -10.14 -9.91
N GLN A 131 39.01 -10.24 -9.99
CA GLN A 131 39.86 -9.97 -8.84
C GLN A 131 40.16 -8.47 -8.61
N LEU A 132 39.97 -7.59 -9.61
CA LEU A 132 40.29 -6.17 -9.48
C LEU A 132 39.06 -5.31 -9.12
N ALA A 133 37.86 -5.71 -9.56
CA ALA A 133 36.65 -4.90 -9.37
C ALA A 133 36.04 -5.02 -7.95
N ALA A 134 36.36 -6.06 -7.19
CA ALA A 134 35.81 -6.25 -5.84
C ALA A 134 36.28 -5.21 -4.81
N HIS A 135 37.34 -4.44 -5.13
CA HIS A 135 37.86 -3.39 -4.26
C HIS A 135 37.50 -1.96 -4.68
N ASP A 136 36.96 -1.74 -5.89
CA ASP A 136 36.73 -0.38 -6.42
C ASP A 136 35.32 -0.13 -6.97
N LEU A 137 34.44 -1.15 -7.04
CA LEU A 137 33.03 -0.95 -7.40
C LEU A 137 32.19 -0.45 -6.20
N VAL A 138 32.72 0.55 -5.49
CA VAL A 138 31.94 1.44 -4.63
C VAL A 138 31.12 2.31 -5.56
N VAL A 139 29.84 1.94 -5.72
CA VAL A 139 28.69 2.86 -5.86
C VAL A 139 29.10 4.26 -6.33
N HIS A 140 29.47 4.40 -7.61
CA HIS A 140 29.38 5.69 -8.27
C HIS A 140 27.92 5.87 -8.66
N SER A 141 27.13 6.23 -7.64
CA SER A 141 25.91 7.00 -7.82
C SER A 141 26.28 8.22 -8.66
N MET A 142 26.00 8.16 -9.97
CA MET A 142 25.98 9.32 -10.86
C MET A 142 24.75 10.17 -10.51
N GLY A 143 24.76 10.70 -9.29
CA GLY A 143 23.94 11.81 -8.83
C GLY A 143 24.84 13.03 -8.68
N LYS A 144 25.45 13.49 -9.77
CA LYS A 144 26.01 14.85 -9.78
C LYS A 144 24.84 15.82 -9.98
N ASN A 145 24.65 16.66 -8.97
CA ASN A 145 23.83 17.88 -8.92
C ASN A 145 22.37 17.70 -8.46
N CYS A 146 22.16 17.52 -7.15
CA CYS A 146 21.02 18.11 -6.43
C CYS A 146 21.33 18.17 -4.92
N CYS A 147 22.36 18.95 -4.57
CA CYS A 147 22.55 19.47 -3.22
C CYS A 147 23.16 20.87 -3.35
N ALA A 148 22.30 21.85 -3.62
CA ALA A 148 22.53 23.24 -3.27
C ALA A 148 21.20 24.00 -3.31
N LEU A 149 20.93 24.70 -2.20
CA LEU A 149 19.94 25.76 -1.97
C LEU A 149 18.54 25.36 -1.50
N GLY A 150 18.27 25.72 -0.23
CA GLY A 150 17.02 26.37 0.17
C GLY A 150 16.17 25.59 1.15
#